data_AF-A0A4Y8R3L7-F1
#
_entry.id   AF-A0A4Y8R3L7-F1
#
_cell.length_a   1.000
_cell.length_b   1.000
_cell.length_c   1.000
_cell.angle_alpha   90.00
_cell.angle_beta   90.00
_cell.angle_gamma   90.00
#
_symmetry.space_group_name_H-M   'P 1'
#
loop_
_entity.id
_entity.type
_entity.pdbx_description
1 polymer ?
#
loop_
_entity_poly.entity_id
_entity_poly.type
_entity_poly.pdbx_seq_one_letter_code
_entity_poly.pdbx_strand_id
1 'polypeptide(L)'
;MRKTLRAVGVAALTTGLVVTGAAAASAHVTVTPDTTEAGSYALLTFGVPHGCGHSPTTKVSVQVPEQVVTVTPTVNPGWDVEKVMEDLAEPVDDGHGGQYTERVAEVVYTAKAPLPDGYRDAFVLSLKLPDAAGETLVFPTVQECAEGESAWVQVPAEGEDGEELDLPAPLFELTAASGGDAHGTQDAAADATAEPAAADGETTEAASTSSGPAPAVTWTALVLAAAGLVLGLLGFVRSRPRA
;
A
#
# COMPACT_ATOMS: atom_id res chain seq x y z
N MET A 1 -35.20 58.20 7.05
CA MET A 1 -34.37 57.69 8.17
C MET A 1 -34.91 56.33 8.60
N ARG A 2 -34.02 55.32 8.71
CA ARG A 2 -34.16 54.02 9.43
C ARG A 2 -35.12 53.00 8.76
N LYS A 3 -34.64 52.14 7.84
CA LYS A 3 -34.02 50.79 8.08
C LYS A 3 -34.76 49.96 9.15
N THR A 4 -35.36 48.85 8.72
CA THR A 4 -35.11 47.51 9.31
C THR A 4 -35.60 46.41 8.36
N LEU A 5 -34.66 45.59 7.91
CA LEU A 5 -34.87 44.29 7.30
C LEU A 5 -35.55 43.33 8.30
N ARG A 6 -36.38 42.42 7.79
CA ARG A 6 -36.45 41.05 8.32
C ARG A 6 -36.47 40.04 7.18
N ALA A 7 -35.30 39.44 7.00
CA ALA A 7 -35.06 38.26 6.20
C ALA A 7 -35.70 37.03 6.87
N VAL A 8 -36.43 36.25 6.08
CA VAL A 8 -36.76 34.83 6.28
C VAL A 8 -36.99 34.32 4.86
N GLY A 9 -36.38 33.28 4.32
CA GLY A 9 -35.46 32.28 4.81
C GLY A 9 -35.49 31.21 3.73
N VAL A 10 -34.36 30.93 3.08
CA VAL A 10 -34.16 29.69 2.32
C VAL A 10 -32.79 29.22 2.70
N ALA A 11 -32.73 28.42 3.78
CA ALA A 11 -31.59 27.57 4.01
C ALA A 11 -31.59 26.54 2.88
N ALA A 12 -30.71 26.74 1.89
CA ALA A 12 -30.42 25.72 0.91
C ALA A 12 -29.75 24.56 1.66
N LEU A 13 -30.50 23.47 1.82
CA LEU A 13 -29.97 22.19 2.30
C LEU A 13 -29.01 21.66 1.23
N THR A 14 -27.72 21.91 1.38
CA THR A 14 -26.67 21.19 0.66
C THR A 14 -26.57 19.80 1.29
N THR A 15 -27.38 18.86 0.82
CA THR A 15 -27.14 17.44 1.09
C THR A 15 -25.92 17.03 0.28
N GLY A 16 -24.74 17.18 0.86
CA GLY A 16 -23.53 16.54 0.35
C GLY A 16 -23.74 15.04 0.45
N LEU A 17 -23.92 14.38 -0.69
CA LEU A 17 -23.87 12.93 -0.78
C LEU A 17 -22.42 12.52 -0.52
N VAL A 18 -22.07 12.34 0.75
CA VAL A 18 -20.86 11.61 1.11
C VAL A 18 -21.16 10.17 0.72
N VAL A 19 -20.68 9.76 -0.45
CA VAL A 19 -20.52 8.34 -0.77
C VAL A 19 -19.39 7.86 0.15
N THR A 20 -19.74 7.59 1.41
CA THR A 20 -18.92 6.71 2.22
C THR A 20 -19.05 5.36 1.54
N GLY A 21 -18.05 4.98 0.75
CA GLY A 21 -17.89 3.60 0.32
C GLY A 21 -18.05 2.75 1.57
N ALA A 22 -19.12 1.97 1.63
CA ALA A 22 -19.25 0.96 2.65
C ALA A 22 -18.00 0.09 2.43
N ALA A 23 -17.04 0.18 3.34
CA ALA A 23 -16.03 -0.84 3.45
C ALA A 23 -16.83 -2.10 3.80
N ALA A 24 -17.26 -2.83 2.77
CA ALA A 24 -17.68 -4.20 2.92
C ALA A 24 -16.58 -4.84 3.76
N ALA A 25 -16.95 -5.50 4.86
CA ALA A 25 -16.00 -6.25 5.63
C ALA A 25 -15.43 -7.31 4.68
N SER A 26 -14.28 -7.02 4.06
CA SER A 26 -13.70 -7.87 3.04
C SER A 26 -13.16 -9.11 3.72
N ALA A 27 -13.89 -10.22 3.54
CA ALA A 27 -13.52 -11.55 3.97
C ALA A 27 -12.52 -12.20 3.00
N HIS A 28 -12.28 -11.59 1.84
CA HIS A 28 -11.45 -12.14 0.77
C HIS A 28 -10.02 -11.61 0.88
N VAL A 29 -9.05 -12.45 0.51
CA VAL A 29 -7.70 -11.96 0.25
C VAL A 29 -7.75 -11.00 -0.93
N THR A 30 -7.13 -9.84 -0.79
CA THR A 30 -7.12 -8.80 -1.82
C THR A 30 -5.69 -8.45 -2.20
N VAL A 31 -5.48 -7.93 -3.40
CA VAL A 31 -4.23 -7.29 -3.81
C VAL A 31 -4.49 -5.81 -4.10
N THR A 32 -3.67 -4.94 -3.52
CA THR A 32 -3.69 -3.51 -3.78
C THR A 32 -2.32 -3.07 -4.31
N PRO A 33 -2.19 -2.80 -5.62
CA PRO A 33 -1.00 -2.19 -6.18
C PRO A 33 -0.91 -0.69 -5.79
N ASP A 34 0.30 -0.17 -5.58
CA ASP A 34 0.57 1.27 -5.48
C ASP A 34 0.61 1.97 -6.85
N THR A 35 0.91 1.21 -7.91
CA THR A 35 0.80 1.58 -9.32
C THR A 35 0.39 0.38 -10.16
N THR A 36 -0.38 0.61 -11.22
CA THR A 36 -0.73 -0.42 -12.22
C THR A 36 -0.09 -0.16 -13.58
N GLU A 37 0.78 0.84 -13.70
CA GLU A 37 1.37 1.22 -14.99
C GLU A 37 2.27 0.10 -15.53
N ALA A 38 2.04 -0.31 -16.78
CA ALA A 38 2.83 -1.35 -17.43
C ALA A 38 4.33 -1.00 -17.45
N GLY A 39 5.19 -1.99 -17.18
CA GLY A 39 6.64 -1.86 -17.11
C GLY A 39 7.17 -1.17 -15.84
N SER A 40 6.30 -0.63 -14.98
CA SER A 40 6.72 0.02 -13.73
C SER A 40 7.09 -0.99 -12.64
N TYR A 41 7.87 -0.55 -11.65
CA TYR A 41 8.10 -1.31 -10.43
C TYR A 41 6.99 -0.99 -9.43
N ALA A 42 6.30 -2.02 -8.95
CA ALA A 42 5.15 -1.88 -8.08
C ALA A 42 5.38 -2.54 -6.71
N LEU A 43 4.70 -2.00 -5.70
CA LEU A 43 4.46 -2.60 -4.40
C LEU A 43 3.02 -3.15 -4.38
N LEU A 44 2.91 -4.46 -4.35
CA LEU A 44 1.63 -5.16 -4.25
C LEU A 44 1.36 -5.51 -2.80
N THR A 45 0.36 -4.87 -2.19
CA THR A 45 -0.08 -5.16 -0.82
C THR A 45 -1.18 -6.21 -0.85
N PHE A 46 -0.86 -7.41 -0.39
CA PHE A 46 -1.81 -8.49 -0.17
C PHE A 46 -2.42 -8.33 1.23
N GLY A 47 -3.73 -8.10 1.31
CA GLY A 47 -4.47 -8.09 2.56
C GLY A 47 -4.95 -9.50 2.90
N VAL A 48 -4.51 -10.04 4.04
CA VAL A 48 -4.95 -11.35 4.54
C VAL A 48 -6.00 -11.13 5.63
N PRO A 49 -7.27 -11.48 5.37
CA PRO A 49 -8.38 -11.20 6.27
C PRO A 49 -8.43 -12.25 7.40
N HIS A 50 -9.63 -12.49 7.93
CA HIS A 50 -9.86 -13.52 8.95
C HIS A 50 -9.42 -14.91 8.47
N GLY A 51 -9.40 -15.86 9.41
CA GLY A 51 -9.10 -17.25 9.14
C GLY A 51 -10.12 -17.96 8.24
N CYS A 52 -9.98 -19.28 8.09
CA CYS A 52 -10.88 -20.10 7.29
C CYS A 52 -12.14 -20.37 8.13
N GLY A 53 -13.14 -19.49 8.00
CA GLY A 53 -14.20 -19.35 9.00
C GLY A 53 -13.62 -18.80 10.30
N HIS A 54 -13.70 -19.58 11.39
CA HIS A 54 -13.12 -19.20 12.70
C HIS A 54 -11.75 -19.85 12.97
N SER A 55 -11.21 -20.63 12.02
CA SER A 55 -9.95 -21.35 12.20
C SER A 55 -8.76 -20.45 11.87
N PRO A 56 -7.75 -20.32 12.75
CA PRO A 56 -6.65 -19.38 12.55
C PRO A 56 -5.76 -19.77 11.37
N THR A 57 -5.27 -18.76 10.64
CA THR A 57 -4.40 -18.96 9.46
C THR A 57 -2.98 -19.32 9.87
N THR A 58 -2.43 -20.32 9.21
CA THR A 58 -1.09 -20.85 9.47
C THR A 58 -0.15 -20.63 8.29
N LYS A 59 -0.68 -20.54 7.06
CA LYS A 59 0.13 -20.32 5.85
C LYS A 59 -0.68 -19.60 4.78
N VAL A 60 -0.01 -18.76 4.01
CA VAL A 60 -0.55 -18.12 2.82
C VAL A 60 0.43 -18.29 1.68
N SER A 61 -0.06 -18.83 0.59
CA SER A 61 0.72 -19.13 -0.61
C SER A 61 0.18 -18.30 -1.77
N VAL A 62 1.00 -17.40 -2.30
CA VAL A 62 0.64 -16.51 -3.41
C VAL A 62 1.35 -16.98 -4.67
N GLN A 63 0.58 -17.49 -5.64
CA GLN A 63 1.10 -17.84 -6.96
C GLN A 63 1.41 -16.58 -7.74
N VAL A 64 2.59 -16.55 -8.35
CA VAL A 64 3.07 -15.43 -9.16
C VAL A 64 2.73 -15.72 -10.63
N PRO A 65 2.17 -14.77 -11.39
CA PRO A 65 1.92 -14.93 -12.82
C PRO A 65 3.20 -15.23 -13.61
N GLU A 66 3.12 -16.07 -14.65
CA GLU A 66 4.26 -16.47 -15.50
C GLU A 66 4.98 -15.26 -16.13
N GLN A 67 4.26 -14.17 -16.38
CA GLN A 67 4.81 -12.93 -16.95
C GLN A 67 5.75 -12.20 -15.97
N VAL A 68 5.73 -12.56 -14.68
CA VAL A 68 6.59 -11.97 -13.65
C VAL A 68 7.73 -12.92 -13.33
N VAL A 69 8.97 -12.45 -13.54
CA VAL A 69 10.19 -13.23 -13.36
C VAL A 69 10.71 -13.12 -11.93
N THR A 70 10.80 -11.90 -11.41
CA THR A 70 11.39 -11.64 -10.08
C THR A 70 10.37 -11.02 -9.15
N VAL A 71 10.42 -11.47 -7.89
CA VAL A 71 9.64 -10.91 -6.79
C VAL A 71 10.54 -10.78 -5.58
N THR A 72 10.44 -9.64 -4.90
CA THR A 72 11.10 -9.36 -3.62
C THR A 72 10.05 -9.22 -2.54
N PRO A 73 9.81 -10.28 -1.75
CA PRO A 73 8.89 -10.23 -0.63
C PRO A 73 9.44 -9.35 0.50
N THR A 74 8.59 -8.50 1.06
CA THR A 74 8.90 -7.76 2.29
C THR A 74 8.84 -8.72 3.47
N VAL A 75 9.84 -8.66 4.35
CA VAL A 75 9.88 -9.45 5.58
C VAL A 75 8.78 -8.99 6.53
N ASN A 76 7.90 -9.90 6.92
CA ASN A 76 6.91 -9.67 7.97
C ASN A 76 7.38 -10.36 9.27
N PRO A 77 7.52 -9.64 10.41
CA PRO A 77 8.01 -10.23 11.66
C PRO A 77 7.23 -11.46 12.16
N GLY A 78 5.92 -11.51 11.90
CA GLY A 78 5.04 -12.61 12.31
C GLY A 78 5.16 -13.88 11.47
N TRP A 79 5.90 -13.83 10.36
CA TRP A 79 5.92 -14.88 9.35
C TRP A 79 7.35 -15.22 8.93
N ASP A 80 7.54 -16.46 8.51
CA ASP A 80 8.68 -16.89 7.72
C ASP A 80 8.27 -16.82 6.23
N VAL A 81 9.15 -16.31 5.38
CA VAL A 81 8.85 -16.11 3.96
C VAL A 81 9.83 -16.91 3.09
N GLU A 82 9.29 -17.61 2.10
CA GLU A 82 10.02 -18.42 1.13
C GLU A 82 9.58 -18.06 -0.29
N LYS A 83 10.53 -18.13 -1.23
CA LYS A 83 10.27 -18.06 -2.66
C LYS A 83 10.44 -19.46 -3.24
N VAL A 84 9.39 -19.98 -3.85
CA VAL A 84 9.48 -21.21 -4.64
C VAL A 84 9.92 -20.79 -6.05
N MET A 85 11.06 -21.34 -6.48
CA MET A 85 11.63 -21.06 -7.79
C MET A 85 11.21 -22.14 -8.79
N GLU A 86 11.10 -21.78 -10.07
CA GLU A 86 10.96 -22.74 -11.17
C GLU A 86 11.83 -22.35 -12.35
N ASP A 87 12.23 -23.34 -13.15
CA ASP A 87 13.00 -23.14 -14.37
C ASP A 87 12.17 -22.42 -15.44
N LEU A 88 12.77 -21.42 -16.08
CA LEU A 88 12.23 -20.80 -17.28
C LEU A 88 12.51 -21.69 -18.49
N ALA A 89 11.51 -21.82 -19.38
CA ALA A 89 11.69 -22.52 -20.65
C ALA A 89 12.76 -21.87 -21.53
N GLU A 90 12.85 -20.54 -21.49
CA GLU A 90 13.85 -19.73 -22.19
C GLU A 90 14.43 -18.69 -21.22
N PRO A 91 15.75 -18.46 -21.22
CA PRO A 91 16.33 -17.42 -20.38
C PRO A 91 15.82 -16.03 -20.73
N VAL A 92 15.57 -15.21 -19.71
CA VAL A 92 15.10 -13.82 -19.84
C VAL A 92 16.23 -12.86 -19.50
N ASP A 93 16.46 -11.84 -20.33
CA ASP A 93 17.50 -10.81 -20.09
C ASP A 93 17.19 -10.02 -18.81
N ASP A 94 18.21 -9.77 -17.99
CA ASP A 94 18.06 -9.05 -16.71
C ASP A 94 18.22 -7.52 -16.83
N GLY A 95 18.47 -7.01 -18.04
CA GLY A 95 18.72 -5.60 -18.33
C GLY A 95 20.12 -5.11 -17.95
N HIS A 96 20.99 -5.98 -17.43
CA HIS A 96 22.32 -5.68 -16.91
C HIS A 96 23.42 -6.56 -17.52
N GLY A 97 23.13 -7.19 -18.66
CA GLY A 97 24.06 -8.07 -19.38
C GLY A 97 24.13 -9.49 -18.82
N GLY A 98 23.21 -9.85 -17.92
CA GLY A 98 22.96 -11.21 -17.44
C GLY A 98 21.60 -11.74 -17.90
N GLN A 99 21.24 -12.90 -17.37
CA GLN A 99 20.00 -13.58 -17.70
C GLN A 99 19.43 -14.31 -16.48
N TYR A 100 18.11 -14.30 -16.35
CA TYR A 100 17.36 -15.18 -15.48
C TYR A 100 17.11 -16.50 -16.18
N THR A 101 17.44 -17.60 -15.51
CA THR A 101 17.11 -18.98 -15.94
C THR A 101 16.00 -19.59 -15.11
N GLU A 102 15.65 -18.96 -13.99
CA GLU A 102 14.56 -19.35 -13.09
C GLU A 102 13.71 -18.12 -12.79
N ARG A 103 12.42 -18.34 -12.47
CA ARG A 103 11.50 -17.32 -11.97
C ARG A 103 10.95 -17.71 -10.60
N VAL A 104 10.42 -16.72 -9.89
CA VAL A 104 9.65 -16.97 -8.67
C VAL A 104 8.26 -17.46 -9.07
N ALA A 105 7.96 -18.73 -8.82
CA ALA A 105 6.65 -19.33 -9.09
C ALA A 105 5.62 -18.98 -8.01
N GLU A 106 6.07 -18.96 -6.76
CA GLU A 106 5.20 -18.77 -5.60
C GLU A 106 5.96 -18.05 -4.49
N VAL A 107 5.25 -17.23 -3.73
CA VAL A 107 5.74 -16.69 -2.46
C VAL A 107 4.90 -17.26 -1.33
N VAL A 108 5.57 -17.95 -0.40
CA VAL A 108 4.92 -18.64 0.72
C VAL A 108 5.26 -17.92 2.01
N TYR A 109 4.23 -17.49 2.73
CA TYR A 109 4.33 -16.97 4.09
C TYR A 109 3.80 -18.02 5.07
N THR A 110 4.65 -18.48 5.99
CA THR A 110 4.27 -19.40 7.07
C THR A 110 4.25 -18.67 8.40
N ALA A 111 3.15 -18.73 9.14
CA ALA A 111 2.97 -18.00 10.38
C ALA A 111 3.84 -18.61 11.48
N LYS A 112 4.64 -17.79 12.18
CA LYS A 112 5.42 -18.24 13.35
C LYS A 112 4.51 -18.58 14.54
N ALA A 113 3.38 -17.88 14.61
CA ALA A 113 2.24 -18.21 15.44
C ALA A 113 0.99 -18.01 14.58
N PRO A 114 -0.02 -18.91 14.65
CA PRO A 114 -1.21 -18.80 13.81
C PRO A 114 -1.88 -17.42 13.96
N LEU A 115 -2.28 -16.80 12.84
CA LEU A 115 -3.03 -15.55 12.82
C LEU A 115 -4.45 -15.85 13.34
N PRO A 116 -4.85 -15.34 14.52
CA PRO A 116 -6.14 -15.65 15.11
C PRO A 116 -7.29 -14.99 14.35
N ASP A 117 -8.46 -15.60 14.43
CA ASP A 117 -9.71 -15.01 13.93
C ASP A 117 -9.97 -13.62 14.55
N GLY A 118 -10.58 -12.73 13.78
CA GLY A 118 -10.82 -11.33 14.14
C GLY A 118 -9.60 -10.40 13.99
N TYR A 119 -8.45 -10.94 13.57
CA TYR A 119 -7.26 -10.17 13.23
C TYR A 119 -6.93 -10.34 11.74
N ARG A 120 -6.11 -9.41 11.23
CA ARG A 120 -5.67 -9.40 9.84
C ARG A 120 -4.18 -9.12 9.79
N ASP A 121 -3.54 -9.51 8.71
CA ASP A 121 -2.18 -9.13 8.38
C ASP A 121 -2.08 -8.67 6.92
N ALA A 122 -0.91 -8.19 6.52
CA ALA A 122 -0.63 -7.85 5.15
C ALA A 122 0.79 -8.24 4.74
N PHE A 123 0.94 -8.60 3.46
CA PHE A 123 2.22 -8.89 2.85
C PHE A 123 2.45 -7.90 1.70
N VAL A 124 3.68 -7.44 1.56
CA VAL A 124 4.05 -6.53 0.47
C VAL A 124 5.06 -7.22 -0.42
N LEU A 125 4.71 -7.42 -1.68
CA LEU A 125 5.58 -7.96 -2.71
C LEU A 125 6.04 -6.83 -3.62
N SER A 126 7.35 -6.75 -3.86
CA SER A 126 7.92 -5.78 -4.79
C SER A 126 8.35 -6.48 -6.07
N LEU A 127 7.83 -6.03 -7.21
CA LEU A 127 8.07 -6.68 -8.51
C LEU A 127 7.95 -5.70 -9.67
N LYS A 128 8.53 -6.05 -10.82
CA LYS A 128 8.32 -5.32 -12.08
C LYS A 128 7.05 -5.84 -12.76
N LEU A 129 6.15 -4.94 -13.11
CA LEU A 129 4.96 -5.27 -13.89
C LEU A 129 5.32 -5.53 -15.36
N PRO A 130 4.62 -6.42 -16.07
CA PRO A 130 4.80 -6.63 -17.51
C PRO A 130 4.63 -5.33 -18.30
N ASP A 131 5.29 -5.24 -19.45
CA ASP A 131 5.29 -4.03 -20.30
C ASP A 131 3.99 -3.85 -21.11
N ALA A 132 3.17 -4.91 -21.24
CA ALA A 132 1.90 -4.87 -21.96
C ALA A 132 0.76 -4.35 -21.05
N ALA A 133 0.10 -3.28 -21.49
CA ALA A 133 -1.09 -2.73 -20.82
C ALA A 133 -2.38 -3.44 -21.25
N GLY A 134 -3.43 -3.33 -20.43
CA GLY A 134 -4.75 -3.92 -20.68
C GLY A 134 -4.83 -5.41 -20.34
N GLU A 135 -3.73 -6.02 -19.88
CA GLU A 135 -3.73 -7.37 -19.33
C GLU A 135 -4.14 -7.35 -17.85
N THR A 136 -4.89 -8.37 -17.43
CA THR A 136 -5.18 -8.60 -16.01
C THR A 136 -4.13 -9.51 -15.41
N LEU A 137 -3.45 -9.05 -14.36
CA LEU A 137 -2.61 -9.92 -13.54
C LEU A 137 -3.44 -10.56 -12.44
N VAL A 138 -3.38 -11.88 -12.37
CA VAL A 138 -4.11 -12.69 -11.39
C VAL A 138 -3.09 -13.39 -10.49
N PHE A 139 -3.29 -13.30 -9.18
CA PHE A 139 -2.44 -13.90 -8.16
C PHE A 139 -3.24 -14.92 -7.34
N PRO A 140 -3.50 -16.13 -7.87
CA PRO A 140 -4.19 -17.17 -7.12
C PRO A 140 -3.53 -17.39 -5.77
N THR A 141 -4.33 -17.36 -4.71
CA THR A 141 -3.82 -17.40 -3.34
C THR A 141 -4.49 -18.51 -2.55
N VAL A 142 -3.70 -19.36 -1.90
CA VAL A 142 -4.22 -20.39 -0.99
C VAL A 142 -3.91 -19.98 0.44
N GLN A 143 -4.95 -19.90 1.26
CA GLN A 143 -4.86 -19.61 2.69
C GLN A 143 -5.16 -20.91 3.45
N GLU A 144 -4.13 -21.47 4.08
CA GLU A 144 -4.28 -22.65 4.93
C GLU A 144 -4.49 -22.22 6.38
N CYS A 145 -5.38 -22.93 7.05
CA CYS A 145 -5.71 -22.72 8.45
C CYS A 145 -5.46 -23.98 9.27
N ALA A 146 -5.53 -23.87 10.59
CA ALA A 146 -5.40 -25.05 11.46
C ALA A 146 -6.44 -26.14 11.13
N GLU A 147 -7.62 -25.72 10.64
CA GLU A 147 -8.69 -26.57 10.15
C GLU A 147 -9.17 -26.04 8.80
N GLY A 148 -8.89 -26.79 7.73
CA GLY A 148 -9.32 -26.46 6.37
C GLY A 148 -8.46 -25.39 5.68
N GLU A 149 -8.96 -24.92 4.55
CA GLU A 149 -8.30 -23.95 3.68
C GLU A 149 -9.33 -23.12 2.90
N SER A 150 -8.90 -21.96 2.43
CA SER A 150 -9.61 -21.14 1.44
C SER A 150 -8.72 -20.97 0.21
N ALA A 151 -9.20 -21.42 -0.94
CA ALA A 151 -8.50 -21.29 -2.21
C ALA A 151 -9.06 -20.12 -3.03
N TRP A 152 -8.46 -18.95 -2.87
CA TRP A 152 -8.78 -17.71 -3.60
C TRP A 152 -8.22 -17.80 -5.02
N VAL A 153 -8.90 -18.56 -5.89
CA VAL A 153 -8.41 -18.94 -7.22
C VAL A 153 -9.41 -18.70 -8.36
N GLN A 154 -10.63 -18.26 -8.05
CA GLN A 154 -11.66 -18.04 -9.06
C GLN A 154 -11.38 -16.76 -9.85
N VAL A 155 -11.50 -16.82 -11.17
CA VAL A 155 -11.38 -15.67 -12.07
C VAL A 155 -12.73 -15.47 -12.76
N PRO A 156 -13.26 -14.24 -12.79
CA PRO A 156 -14.55 -13.98 -13.43
C PRO A 156 -14.48 -14.30 -14.93
N ALA A 157 -15.52 -14.95 -15.45
CA ALA A 157 -15.69 -15.10 -16.89
C ALA A 157 -15.96 -13.73 -17.55
N GLU A 158 -15.81 -13.65 -18.88
CA GLU A 158 -16.12 -12.41 -19.60
C GLU A 158 -17.55 -11.95 -19.34
N GLY A 159 -17.70 -10.73 -18.83
CA GLY A 159 -19.00 -10.13 -18.52
C GLY A 159 -19.64 -10.62 -17.21
N GLU A 160 -18.94 -11.45 -16.44
CA GLU A 160 -19.32 -11.83 -15.07
C GLU A 160 -18.86 -10.76 -14.07
N ASP A 161 -19.65 -10.55 -13.02
CA ASP A 161 -19.25 -9.71 -11.90
C ASP A 161 -18.38 -10.52 -10.94
N GLY A 162 -17.11 -10.14 -10.81
CA GLY A 162 -16.16 -10.80 -9.91
C GLY A 162 -16.53 -10.68 -8.43
N GLU A 163 -17.42 -9.77 -8.06
CA GLU A 163 -17.92 -9.60 -6.70
C GLU A 163 -18.91 -10.71 -6.30
N GLU A 164 -19.45 -11.45 -7.28
CA GLU A 164 -20.33 -12.60 -7.06
C GLU A 164 -19.57 -13.93 -6.81
N LEU A 165 -18.25 -13.93 -7.00
CA LEU A 165 -17.42 -15.11 -6.76
C LEU A 165 -17.25 -15.36 -5.26
N ASP A 166 -17.33 -16.64 -4.87
CA ASP A 166 -17.17 -17.07 -3.47
C ASP A 166 -15.71 -16.95 -2.99
N LEU A 167 -14.75 -17.28 -3.87
CA LEU A 167 -13.32 -17.31 -3.59
C LEU A 167 -12.53 -16.67 -4.74
N PRO A 168 -12.74 -15.36 -5.02
CA PRO A 168 -12.07 -14.66 -6.12
C PRO A 168 -10.57 -14.59 -5.89
N ALA A 169 -9.79 -14.85 -6.93
CA ALA A 169 -8.36 -14.61 -6.93
C ALA A 169 -8.07 -13.11 -6.85
N PRO A 170 -7.09 -12.68 -6.03
CA PRO A 170 -6.56 -11.32 -6.10
C PRO A 170 -6.09 -10.98 -7.51
N LEU A 171 -6.62 -9.91 -8.09
CA LEU A 171 -6.27 -9.49 -9.44
C LEU A 171 -6.34 -7.97 -9.62
N PHE A 172 -5.66 -7.46 -10.65
CA PHE A 172 -5.79 -6.08 -11.11
C PHE A 172 -5.42 -5.96 -12.60
N GLU A 173 -5.96 -4.95 -13.26
CA GLU A 173 -5.66 -4.63 -14.67
C GLU A 173 -4.46 -3.69 -14.77
N LEU A 174 -3.56 -4.00 -15.71
CA LEU A 174 -2.42 -3.14 -16.06
C LEU A 174 -2.89 -1.94 -16.86
N THR A 175 -2.51 -0.75 -16.41
CA THR A 175 -2.77 0.50 -17.12
C THR A 175 -1.63 0.85 -18.06
N ALA A 176 -1.93 1.66 -19.08
CA ALA A 176 -0.91 2.17 -19.97
C ALA A 176 0.13 2.98 -19.20
N ALA A 177 1.42 2.80 -19.54
CA ALA A 177 2.47 3.63 -19.01
C ALA A 177 2.21 5.10 -19.34
N SER A 178 2.27 5.96 -18.32
CA SER A 178 2.25 7.41 -18.53
C SER A 178 3.58 7.80 -19.17
N GLY A 179 3.57 8.17 -20.45
CA GLY A 179 4.78 8.49 -21.23
C GLY A 179 5.74 9.42 -20.45
N GLY A 180 6.84 8.84 -19.99
CA GLY A 180 7.76 9.45 -19.04
C GLY A 180 9.16 8.85 -19.18
N ASP A 181 9.70 8.81 -20.40
CA ASP A 181 11.12 8.61 -20.61
C ASP A 181 11.89 9.80 -20.04
N ALA A 182 12.53 9.62 -18.89
CA ALA A 182 13.59 10.53 -18.42
C ALA A 182 14.58 9.86 -17.47
N HIS A 183 15.11 8.69 -17.82
CA HIS A 183 16.52 8.41 -17.51
C HIS A 183 17.37 8.95 -18.65
N GLY A 184 17.41 10.28 -18.75
CA GLY A 184 18.31 10.97 -19.65
C GLY A 184 19.76 10.65 -19.26
N THR A 185 20.41 9.81 -20.05
CA THR A 185 21.87 9.83 -20.19
C THR A 185 22.24 11.21 -20.73
N GLN A 186 22.58 12.11 -19.81
CA GLN A 186 23.35 13.29 -20.18
C GLN A 186 24.75 12.80 -20.58
N ASP A 187 24.92 12.53 -21.86
CA ASP A 187 26.22 12.60 -22.52
C ASP A 187 26.72 14.04 -22.42
N ALA A 188 27.37 14.37 -21.31
CA ALA A 188 28.19 15.55 -21.19
C ALA A 188 29.61 15.18 -21.65
N ALA A 189 29.81 15.20 -22.97
CA ALA A 189 31.14 15.37 -23.52
C ALA A 189 31.63 16.79 -23.21
N ALA A 190 32.53 16.92 -22.25
CA ALA A 190 33.33 18.12 -22.06
C ALA A 190 34.75 17.72 -21.63
N ASP A 191 35.62 17.71 -22.63
CA ASP A 191 37.06 17.74 -22.56
C ASP A 191 37.54 19.01 -21.81
N ALA A 192 38.30 18.85 -20.72
CA ALA A 192 39.25 19.85 -20.24
C ALA A 192 40.20 19.25 -19.19
N THR A 193 41.46 19.12 -19.60
CA THR A 193 42.63 18.75 -18.79
C THR A 193 43.15 19.99 -18.03
N ALA A 194 43.37 19.89 -16.71
CA ALA A 194 44.43 20.63 -16.00
C ALA A 194 44.59 20.17 -14.53
N GLU A 195 45.83 19.76 -14.19
CA GLU A 195 46.34 19.44 -12.84
C GLU A 195 46.86 20.72 -12.11
N PRO A 196 47.32 20.69 -10.83
CA PRO A 196 47.00 21.67 -9.81
C PRO A 196 48.16 22.61 -9.44
N ALA A 197 47.89 23.68 -8.69
CA ALA A 197 48.92 24.47 -8.02
C ALA A 197 48.45 24.92 -6.62
N ALA A 198 49.30 24.65 -5.62
CA ALA A 198 49.13 24.99 -4.22
C ALA A 198 49.59 26.43 -3.91
N ALA A 199 48.96 27.08 -2.92
CA ALA A 199 49.61 28.00 -1.99
C ALA A 199 48.70 28.30 -0.77
N ASP A 200 49.31 28.21 0.40
CA ASP A 200 48.82 28.43 1.77
C ASP A 200 48.16 29.79 2.07
N GLY A 201 47.33 29.80 3.13
CA GLY A 201 46.86 31.00 3.82
C GLY A 201 45.84 30.69 4.92
N GLU A 202 46.31 30.68 6.17
CA GLU A 202 45.61 30.24 7.39
C GLU A 202 44.52 31.20 7.93
N THR A 203 43.53 30.60 8.59
CA THR A 203 42.66 31.08 9.69
C THR A 203 41.62 32.21 9.48
N THR A 204 40.33 31.85 9.58
CA THR A 204 39.43 32.41 10.61
C THR A 204 38.21 31.51 10.82
N GLU A 205 37.96 31.11 12.07
CA GLU A 205 36.77 30.37 12.50
C GLU A 205 35.49 31.22 12.38
N ALA A 206 34.42 30.62 11.88
CA ALA A 206 33.06 30.87 12.35
C ALA A 206 32.19 29.65 12.03
N ALA A 207 31.96 28.82 13.04
CA ALA A 207 31.01 27.73 12.99
C ALA A 207 29.58 28.26 12.74
N SER A 208 28.82 27.58 11.89
CA SER A 208 27.36 27.68 11.86
C SER A 208 26.79 26.34 11.44
N THR A 209 26.44 25.55 12.44
CA THR A 209 25.62 24.35 12.34
C THR A 209 24.18 24.77 12.02
N SER A 210 23.60 24.23 10.95
CA SER A 210 22.15 24.24 10.76
C SER A 210 21.64 22.82 10.65
N SER A 211 21.41 22.21 11.82
CA SER A 211 20.49 21.10 11.98
C SER A 211 19.15 21.70 12.41
N GLY A 212 18.14 21.63 11.53
CA GLY A 212 16.79 22.08 11.86
C GLY A 212 16.11 21.14 12.85
N PRO A 213 15.37 21.64 13.86
CA PRO A 213 14.59 20.79 14.74
C PRO A 213 13.24 20.41 14.13
N ALA A 214 12.85 19.15 14.30
CA ALA A 214 11.47 18.67 14.13
C ALA A 214 10.52 19.36 15.12
N PRO A 215 9.21 19.51 14.79
CA PRO A 215 8.28 20.22 15.66
C PRO A 215 7.95 19.40 16.92
N ALA A 216 8.32 19.95 18.08
CA ALA A 216 7.86 19.48 19.38
C ALA A 216 6.37 19.81 19.54
N VAL A 217 5.52 18.78 19.62
CA VAL A 217 4.12 18.90 20.03
C VAL A 217 4.10 19.36 21.49
N THR A 218 3.66 20.60 21.73
CA THR A 218 3.58 21.16 23.08
C THR A 218 2.26 20.77 23.75
N TRP A 219 2.35 20.22 24.96
CA TRP A 219 1.24 19.75 25.80
C TRP A 219 0.26 20.84 26.27
N THR A 220 0.47 22.11 25.87
CA THR A 220 -0.38 23.24 26.24
C THR A 220 -1.77 23.20 25.58
N ALA A 221 -1.90 22.54 24.43
CA ALA A 221 -3.20 22.33 23.76
C ALA A 221 -4.11 21.34 24.50
N LEU A 222 -3.54 20.38 25.25
CA LEU A 222 -4.30 19.31 25.90
C LEU A 222 -4.96 19.77 27.21
N VAL A 223 -4.37 20.76 27.90
CA VAL A 223 -4.90 21.31 29.15
C VAL A 223 -6.12 22.21 28.91
N LEU A 224 -6.19 22.93 27.79
CA LEU A 224 -7.34 23.77 27.45
C LEU A 224 -8.56 22.95 26.98
N ALA A 225 -8.33 21.80 26.31
CA ALA A 225 -9.40 20.89 25.93
C ALA A 225 -10.07 20.21 27.14
N ALA A 226 -9.29 19.86 28.17
CA ALA A 226 -9.82 19.26 29.39
C ALA A 226 -10.70 20.22 30.21
N ALA A 227 -10.37 21.52 30.26
CA ALA A 227 -11.19 22.51 30.95
C ALA A 227 -12.56 22.74 30.27
N GLY A 228 -12.61 22.66 28.94
CA GLY A 228 -13.87 22.74 28.18
C GLY A 228 -14.82 21.57 28.44
N LEU A 229 -14.28 20.34 28.60
CA LEU A 229 -15.07 19.14 28.86
C LEU A 229 -15.75 19.19 30.25
N VAL A 230 -15.07 19.71 31.26
CA VAL A 230 -15.59 19.79 32.64
C VAL A 230 -16.73 20.81 32.76
N LEU A 231 -16.62 21.96 32.08
CA LEU A 231 -17.70 22.97 32.06
C LEU A 231 -18.92 22.49 31.25
N GLY A 232 -18.70 21.74 30.17
CA GLY A 232 -19.78 21.14 29.37
C GLY A 232 -20.59 20.09 30.15
N LEU A 233 -19.92 19.23 30.92
CA LEU A 233 -20.59 18.21 31.74
C LEU A 233 -21.41 18.82 32.89
N LEU A 234 -20.94 19.89 33.52
CA LEU A 234 -21.68 20.60 34.58
C LEU A 234 -22.94 21.31 34.05
N GLY A 235 -22.90 21.82 32.83
CA GLY A 235 -24.07 22.40 32.16
C GLY A 235 -25.15 21.37 31.85
N PHE A 236 -24.75 20.18 31.37
CA PHE A 236 -25.66 19.09 31.00
C PHE A 236 -26.38 18.45 32.20
N VAL A 237 -25.71 18.36 33.36
CA VAL A 237 -26.32 17.84 34.59
C VAL A 237 -27.35 18.81 35.16
N ARG A 238 -27.17 20.13 34.97
CA ARG A 238 -28.08 21.16 35.50
C ARG A 238 -29.30 21.42 34.60
N SER A 239 -29.23 21.04 33.31
CA SER A 239 -30.31 21.24 32.35
C SER A 239 -31.28 20.06 32.23
N ARG A 240 -31.07 18.96 32.95
CA ARG A 240 -32.04 17.86 33.00
C ARG A 240 -33.29 18.26 33.82
N PRO A 241 -34.48 18.40 33.20
CA PRO A 241 -35.70 18.53 33.96
C PRO A 241 -35.96 17.23 34.71
N ARG A 242 -36.31 17.33 35.99
CA ARG A 242 -36.71 16.18 36.81
C ARG A 242 -38.04 15.64 36.28
N ALA A 243 -38.08 14.36 35.93
CA ALA A 243 -39.30 13.56 35.90
C ALA A 243 -39.51 12.95 37.29
#